data_AF-A0AAV1F964-F1
#
_entry.id   AF-A0AAV1F964-F1
#
_cell.length_a   1.000
_cell.length_b   1.000
_cell.length_c   1.000
_cell.angle_alpha   90.00
_cell.angle_beta   90.00
_cell.angle_gamma   90.00
#
_symmetry.space_group_name_H-M   'P 1'
#
loop_
_entity.id
_entity.type
_entity.pdbx_description
1 polymer ?
#
loop_
_entity_poly.entity_id
_entity_poly.type
_entity_poly.pdbx_seq_one_letter_code
_entity_poly.pdbx_strand_id
1 'polypeptide(L)'
;MSLRNSTKFPPITASYKRGCPQDCHDQPSKEDQGEESPGTVSVQHVARKLCWMDTCYIYATPGRKPQLLRHLESYVNRELQTLSPGDIKFQELKLQIYRNVFGCFIQEFRAYQPLLSAIKKEYESTLAYHQDQIQELEPLRSRLRTVTEECDRKIQACCEEKQAEIGALKNEKQQLQKDLEAMRKREKAMQNVLDRLQAEVSDQYLLYREERDARKLLIWQLNDLTRDSVKEEDPADKNTISEDLVGLQIALKVCRGDLTKAQEELVKFKAEHWDVVPRRNWDTLTETHTQTLLQLKTLQGDFDQLKKEYDTLLELHTRSSMQNEGQDSIGVQEPLGEVSSMKGSQGNRDGLHSEQTRQHQ
;
A
#
# COMPACT_ATOMS: atom_id res chain seq x y z
N MET A 1 -25.97 -27.87 31.07
CA MET A 1 -25.48 -26.73 31.86
C MET A 1 -24.70 -25.81 30.91
N SER A 2 -25.37 -24.80 30.35
CA SER A 2 -24.82 -23.89 29.34
C SER A 2 -24.31 -22.61 30.01
N LEU A 3 -23.04 -22.27 29.83
CA LEU A 3 -22.50 -20.95 30.14
C LEU A 3 -22.24 -20.23 28.82
N ARG A 4 -23.18 -19.35 28.45
CA ARG A 4 -22.99 -18.34 27.41
C ARG A 4 -22.36 -17.12 28.06
N ASN A 5 -21.11 -16.83 27.75
CA ASN A 5 -20.50 -15.55 28.09
C ASN A 5 -20.78 -14.55 26.97
N SER A 6 -21.67 -13.60 27.25
CA SER A 6 -22.00 -12.46 26.40
C SER A 6 -21.06 -11.30 26.70
N THR A 7 -20.01 -11.15 25.89
CA THR A 7 -19.22 -9.91 25.86
C THR A 7 -19.98 -8.85 25.06
N LYS A 8 -20.58 -7.91 25.80
CA LYS A 8 -21.31 -6.75 25.31
C LYS A 8 -20.28 -5.64 25.01
N PHE A 9 -20.14 -5.24 23.75
CA PHE A 9 -19.36 -4.05 23.38
C PHE A 9 -20.20 -2.78 23.59
N PRO A 10 -19.57 -1.63 23.96
CA PRO A 10 -20.27 -0.36 24.14
C PRO A 10 -20.67 0.24 22.78
N PRO A 11 -21.69 1.13 22.73
CA PRO A 11 -22.12 1.75 21.48
C PRO A 11 -21.12 2.82 21.06
N ILE A 12 -20.71 2.76 19.79
CA ILE A 12 -19.93 3.83 19.15
C ILE A 12 -20.89 5.01 18.94
N THR A 13 -20.51 6.15 19.51
CA THR A 13 -21.18 7.44 19.36
C THR A 13 -21.15 7.89 17.89
N ALA A 14 -22.32 8.29 17.37
CA ALA A 14 -22.45 8.94 16.08
C ALA A 14 -21.83 10.34 16.15
N SER A 15 -20.73 10.54 15.43
CA SER A 15 -20.05 11.83 15.30
C SER A 15 -20.08 12.28 13.84
N TYR A 16 -20.83 13.36 13.61
CA TYR A 16 -20.68 14.36 12.57
C TYR A 16 -20.50 13.91 11.11
N LYS A 17 -21.61 14.00 10.37
CA LYS A 17 -21.61 14.32 8.94
C LYS A 17 -20.79 15.61 8.73
N ARG A 18 -19.62 15.49 8.10
CA ARG A 18 -18.96 16.59 7.40
C ARG A 18 -19.08 16.29 5.91
N GLY A 19 -19.83 17.13 5.23
CA GLY A 19 -20.12 17.00 3.81
C GLY A 19 -18.85 17.05 2.97
N CYS A 20 -18.85 16.26 1.90
CA CYS A 20 -17.99 16.47 0.75
C CYS A 20 -18.47 17.70 -0.02
N PRO A 21 -17.57 18.52 -0.56
CA PRO A 21 -17.86 19.30 -1.75
C PRO A 21 -17.16 18.69 -2.97
N GLN A 22 -18.02 18.29 -3.90
CA GLN A 22 -18.02 18.69 -5.30
C GLN A 22 -17.00 18.13 -6.29
N ASP A 23 -17.57 17.35 -7.21
CA ASP A 23 -17.23 17.27 -8.63
C ASP A 23 -16.96 18.66 -9.23
N CYS A 24 -15.90 18.75 -10.04
CA CYS A 24 -15.65 19.88 -10.93
C CYS A 24 -15.77 19.39 -12.37
N HIS A 25 -16.85 19.78 -13.03
CA HIS A 25 -16.96 19.84 -14.48
C HIS A 25 -17.14 21.30 -14.92
N ASP A 26 -16.55 21.59 -16.06
CA ASP A 26 -16.29 22.87 -16.71
C ASP A 26 -17.51 23.76 -17.03
N GLN A 27 -17.32 25.08 -16.80
CA GLN A 27 -17.64 26.29 -17.64
C GLN A 27 -18.99 26.45 -18.40
N PRO A 28 -19.34 27.66 -18.93
CA PRO A 28 -19.05 29.06 -18.53
C PRO A 28 -20.28 30.01 -18.63
N SER A 29 -20.05 31.31 -18.32
CA SER A 29 -20.87 32.51 -18.67
C SER A 29 -21.99 32.83 -17.68
N LYS A 30 -22.35 34.08 -17.35
CA LYS A 30 -21.92 35.46 -17.62
C LYS A 30 -22.87 36.33 -16.75
N GLU A 31 -22.45 37.58 -16.45
CA GLU A 31 -23.33 38.74 -16.13
C GLU A 31 -24.13 38.64 -14.81
N ASP A 32 -24.32 39.67 -13.99
CA ASP A 32 -23.93 41.07 -13.93
C ASP A 32 -24.32 41.58 -12.52
N GLN A 33 -23.75 42.72 -12.09
CA GLN A 33 -24.22 43.69 -11.06
C GLN A 33 -24.94 43.15 -9.79
N GLY A 34 -24.47 43.38 -8.57
CA GLY A 34 -24.11 44.66 -7.97
C GLY A 34 -24.59 44.67 -6.50
N GLU A 35 -24.18 45.71 -5.77
CA GLU A 35 -24.51 46.10 -4.39
C GLU A 35 -23.44 45.87 -3.30
N GLU A 36 -23.03 47.04 -2.81
CA GLU A 36 -22.09 47.39 -1.76
C GLU A 36 -22.63 47.12 -0.36
N SER A 37 -21.75 46.87 0.62
CA SER A 37 -21.54 47.75 1.81
C SER A 37 -20.56 47.13 2.83
N PRO A 38 -20.00 47.87 3.82
CA PRO A 38 -18.57 48.13 3.83
C PRO A 38 -17.86 47.68 5.13
N GLY A 39 -16.61 47.25 4.99
CA GLY A 39 -15.68 47.06 6.10
C GLY A 39 -14.76 48.28 6.23
N THR A 40 -15.05 49.12 7.21
CA THR A 40 -14.30 50.32 7.59
C THR A 40 -12.93 49.99 8.19
N VAL A 41 -11.86 50.40 7.51
CA VAL A 41 -10.56 50.66 8.16
C VAL A 41 -10.22 52.13 7.92
N SER A 42 -10.40 52.90 8.99
CA SER A 42 -10.14 54.33 9.08
C SER A 42 -8.63 54.59 9.04
N VAL A 43 -8.14 55.09 7.91
CA VAL A 43 -6.86 55.82 7.85
C VAL A 43 -7.20 57.30 7.84
N GLN A 44 -6.93 57.93 8.97
CA GLN A 44 -7.21 59.32 9.26
C GLN A 44 -6.26 60.22 8.43
N HIS A 45 -6.65 60.55 7.21
CA HIS A 45 -6.04 61.67 6.49
C HIS A 45 -6.56 62.98 7.10
N VAL A 46 -5.68 63.67 7.82
CA VAL A 46 -5.89 65.06 8.24
C VAL A 46 -5.96 65.92 6.98
N ALA A 47 -7.18 66.18 6.51
CA ALA A 47 -7.43 67.15 5.46
C ALA A 47 -7.18 68.56 5.99
N ARG A 48 -5.96 69.07 5.83
CA ARG A 48 -5.75 70.52 5.79
C ARG A 48 -6.51 71.04 4.58
N LYS A 49 -7.70 71.61 4.80
CA LYS A 49 -8.37 72.50 3.86
C LYS A 49 -7.44 73.69 3.59
N LEU A 50 -6.58 73.55 2.59
CA LEU A 50 -6.05 74.71 1.89
C LEU A 50 -7.19 75.22 1.02
N CYS A 51 -7.83 76.27 1.51
CA CYS A 51 -8.70 77.14 0.74
C CYS A 51 -7.83 77.75 -0.37
N TRP A 52 -7.87 77.15 -1.56
CA TRP A 52 -7.40 77.83 -2.76
C TRP A 52 -8.51 78.81 -3.16
N MET A 53 -8.52 79.95 -2.47
CA MET A 53 -9.23 81.15 -2.91
C MET A 53 -8.79 81.50 -4.33
N ASP A 54 -9.78 81.94 -5.09
CA ASP A 54 -9.72 82.48 -6.45
C ASP A 54 -8.55 83.45 -6.68
N THR A 55 -7.40 82.95 -7.13
CA THR A 55 -6.32 83.84 -7.60
C THR A 55 -5.35 83.13 -8.53
N CYS A 56 -5.84 82.64 -9.67
CA CYS A 56 -5.00 82.26 -10.82
C CYS A 56 -5.68 82.60 -12.16
N TYR A 57 -6.08 83.86 -12.34
CA TYR A 57 -6.45 84.40 -13.65
C TYR A 57 -5.73 85.73 -13.86
N ILE A 58 -4.43 85.69 -14.19
CA ILE A 58 -3.74 86.91 -14.68
C ILE A 58 -3.16 86.73 -16.10
N TYR A 59 -3.17 85.54 -16.71
CA TYR A 59 -2.64 85.39 -18.10
C TYR A 59 -3.44 84.52 -19.08
N ALA A 60 -4.63 84.02 -18.72
CA ALA A 60 -5.49 83.31 -19.67
C ALA A 60 -6.69 84.19 -20.04
N THR A 61 -6.73 84.68 -21.28
CA THR A 61 -7.93 85.30 -21.85
C THR A 61 -9.06 84.25 -21.92
N PRO A 62 -10.27 84.52 -21.38
CA PRO A 62 -11.38 83.60 -21.49
C PRO A 62 -11.76 83.47 -22.96
N GLY A 63 -11.48 82.32 -23.58
CA GLY A 63 -11.91 81.99 -24.95
C GLY A 63 -10.81 81.67 -25.97
N ARG A 64 -9.51 81.75 -25.62
CA ARG A 64 -8.43 81.30 -26.53
C ARG A 64 -7.61 80.18 -25.91
N LYS A 65 -7.96 78.95 -26.23
CA LYS A 65 -7.16 77.76 -25.91
C LYS A 65 -5.79 77.87 -26.59
N PRO A 66 -4.66 77.72 -25.85
CA PRO A 66 -3.32 77.77 -26.41
C PRO A 66 -3.18 76.79 -27.59
N GLN A 67 -2.52 77.21 -28.67
CA GLN A 67 -2.41 76.42 -29.91
C GLN A 67 -1.75 75.06 -29.66
N LEU A 68 -0.74 75.03 -28.78
CA LEU A 68 -0.07 73.80 -28.34
C LEU A 68 -1.05 72.81 -27.68
N LEU A 69 -1.91 73.28 -26.77
CA LEU A 69 -2.87 72.42 -26.07
C LEU A 69 -3.90 71.82 -27.05
N ARG A 70 -4.35 72.60 -28.02
CA ARG A 70 -5.29 72.15 -29.06
C ARG A 70 -4.67 71.08 -29.95
N HIS A 71 -3.38 71.24 -30.29
CA HIS A 71 -2.65 70.28 -31.11
C HIS A 71 -2.43 68.95 -30.36
N LEU A 72 -1.96 69.01 -29.10
CA LEU A 72 -1.74 67.82 -28.28
C LEU A 72 -3.03 67.03 -28.01
N GLU A 73 -4.16 67.71 -27.76
CA GLU A 73 -5.45 67.04 -27.58
C GLU A 73 -5.96 66.39 -28.87
N SER A 74 -5.82 67.07 -30.01
CA SER A 74 -6.19 66.49 -31.30
C SER A 74 -5.34 65.26 -31.64
N TYR A 75 -4.06 65.27 -31.25
CA TYR A 75 -3.15 64.13 -31.38
C TYR A 75 -3.57 62.97 -30.48
N VAL A 76 -3.79 63.20 -29.18
CA VAL A 76 -4.26 62.17 -28.24
C VAL A 76 -5.55 61.52 -28.73
N ASN A 77 -6.54 62.33 -29.14
CA ASN A 77 -7.83 61.80 -29.58
C ASN A 77 -7.71 60.96 -30.85
N ARG A 78 -6.84 61.33 -31.79
CA ARG A 78 -6.58 60.57 -33.01
C ARG A 78 -5.87 59.25 -32.70
N GLU A 79 -4.80 59.28 -31.90
CA GLU A 79 -4.03 58.09 -31.56
C GLU A 79 -4.82 57.12 -30.66
N LEU A 80 -5.70 57.62 -29.79
CA LEU A 80 -6.61 56.77 -29.00
C LEU A 80 -7.72 56.15 -29.84
N GLN A 81 -8.21 56.83 -30.88
CA GLN A 81 -9.19 56.27 -31.82
C GLN A 81 -8.59 55.16 -32.70
N THR A 82 -7.28 55.16 -32.90
CA THR A 82 -6.58 54.09 -33.63
C THR A 82 -6.31 52.85 -32.77
N LEU A 83 -6.45 52.91 -31.44
CA LEU A 83 -6.28 51.76 -30.56
C LEU A 83 -7.59 50.95 -30.46
N SER A 84 -7.46 49.62 -30.56
CA SER A 84 -8.58 48.69 -30.35
C SER A 84 -8.82 48.48 -28.84
N PRO A 85 -10.04 48.72 -28.32
CA PRO A 85 -10.35 48.49 -26.90
C PRO A 85 -10.26 47.02 -26.45
N GLY A 86 -10.17 46.06 -27.38
CA GLY A 86 -10.11 44.63 -27.08
C GLY A 86 -8.70 44.06 -26.86
N ASP A 87 -7.64 44.86 -27.04
CA ASP A 87 -6.28 44.38 -26.89
C ASP A 87 -5.87 44.21 -25.42
N ILE A 88 -5.24 43.09 -25.09
CA ILE A 88 -4.70 42.79 -23.75
C ILE A 88 -3.68 43.86 -23.31
N LYS A 89 -3.05 44.55 -24.28
CA LYS A 89 -2.08 45.64 -24.05
C LYS A 89 -2.69 47.04 -24.21
N PHE A 90 -4.01 47.17 -24.31
CA PHE A 90 -4.67 48.44 -24.54
C PHE A 90 -4.30 49.52 -23.51
N GLN A 91 -4.24 49.15 -22.22
CA GLN A 91 -3.87 50.09 -21.16
C GLN A 91 -2.41 50.55 -21.26
N GLU A 92 -1.51 49.66 -21.69
CA GLU A 92 -0.08 49.94 -21.85
C GLU A 92 0.17 50.84 -23.06
N LEU A 93 -0.51 50.58 -24.17
CA LEU A 93 -0.51 51.42 -25.37
C LEU A 93 -1.11 52.82 -25.10
N LYS A 94 -2.22 52.87 -24.36
CA LYS A 94 -2.85 54.12 -23.91
C LYS A 94 -1.88 54.95 -23.07
N LEU A 95 -1.21 54.33 -22.10
CA LEU A 95 -0.21 54.98 -21.25
C LEU A 95 0.96 55.53 -22.08
N GLN A 96 1.38 54.81 -23.13
CA GLN A 96 2.46 55.23 -24.02
C GLN A 96 2.11 56.49 -24.83
N ILE A 97 0.87 56.61 -25.32
CA ILE A 97 0.39 57.83 -26.00
C ILE A 97 0.44 59.03 -25.05
N TYR A 98 -0.07 58.88 -23.83
CA TYR A 98 -0.02 59.96 -22.83
C TYR A 98 1.41 60.29 -22.39
N ARG A 99 2.31 59.29 -22.29
CA ARG A 99 3.73 59.49 -21.97
C ARG A 99 4.45 60.31 -23.05
N ASN A 100 4.13 60.06 -24.32
CA ASN A 100 4.67 60.80 -25.46
C ASN A 100 4.17 62.26 -25.46
N VAL A 101 2.87 62.45 -25.28
CA VAL A 101 2.23 63.78 -25.24
C VAL A 101 2.72 64.61 -24.07
N PHE A 102 2.89 63.99 -22.90
CA PHE A 102 3.46 64.65 -21.72
C PHE A 102 4.94 65.02 -21.93
N GLY A 103 5.70 64.19 -22.65
CA GLY A 103 7.06 64.52 -23.10
C GLY A 103 7.11 65.77 -23.97
N CYS A 104 6.26 65.84 -25.00
CA CYS A 104 6.12 67.03 -25.85
C CYS A 104 5.68 68.26 -25.05
N PHE A 105 4.74 68.09 -24.12
CA PHE A 105 4.29 69.17 -23.24
C PHE A 105 5.44 69.72 -22.38
N ILE A 106 6.26 68.88 -21.77
CA ILE A 106 7.37 69.30 -20.91
C ILE A 106 8.42 70.12 -21.68
N GLN A 107 8.70 69.76 -22.94
CA GLN A 107 9.69 70.46 -23.78
C GLN A 107 9.33 71.92 -24.05
N GLU A 108 8.03 72.24 -24.08
CA GLU A 108 7.53 73.59 -24.36
C GLU A 108 7.56 74.50 -23.11
N PHE A 109 7.55 73.94 -21.90
CA PHE A 109 7.55 74.70 -20.62
C PHE A 109 8.95 74.87 -20.03
N ARG A 110 9.80 75.69 -20.67
CA ARG A 110 11.22 75.85 -20.30
C ARG A 110 11.49 76.21 -18.83
N ALA A 111 10.64 76.99 -18.17
CA ALA A 111 10.83 77.42 -16.77
C ALA A 111 10.54 76.30 -15.75
N TYR A 112 9.60 75.41 -16.05
CA TYR A 112 9.17 74.31 -15.17
C TYR A 112 9.68 72.94 -15.63
N GLN A 113 10.37 72.89 -16.77
CA GLN A 113 10.89 71.69 -17.40
C GLN A 113 11.70 70.80 -16.43
N PRO A 114 12.62 71.30 -15.59
CA PRO A 114 13.40 70.44 -14.70
C PRO A 114 12.51 69.71 -13.68
N LEU A 115 11.53 70.42 -13.11
CA LEU A 115 10.60 69.85 -12.13
C LEU A 115 9.67 68.82 -12.78
N LEU A 116 9.06 69.15 -13.92
CA LEU A 116 8.15 68.23 -14.62
C LEU A 116 8.88 67.00 -15.16
N SER A 117 10.14 67.16 -15.61
CA SER A 117 10.98 66.04 -16.03
C SER A 117 11.36 65.14 -14.87
N ALA A 118 11.67 65.72 -13.70
CA ALA A 118 11.94 64.95 -12.47
C ALA A 118 10.70 64.16 -12.05
N ILE A 119 9.52 64.78 -12.02
CA ILE A 119 8.25 64.11 -11.72
C ILE A 119 7.98 62.98 -12.72
N LYS A 120 8.12 63.23 -14.03
CA LYS A 120 7.96 62.20 -15.07
C LYS A 120 8.91 61.02 -14.84
N LYS A 121 10.17 61.30 -14.53
CA LYS A 121 11.20 60.29 -14.27
C LYS A 121 10.85 59.42 -13.06
N GLU A 122 10.37 59.99 -11.97
CA GLU A 122 9.96 59.21 -10.78
C GLU A 122 8.82 58.24 -11.11
N TYR A 123 7.79 58.70 -11.83
CA TYR A 123 6.69 57.82 -12.26
C TYR A 123 7.15 56.74 -13.24
N GLU A 124 7.98 57.10 -14.23
CA GLU A 124 8.54 56.12 -15.17
C GLU A 124 9.42 55.08 -14.47
N SER A 125 10.20 55.49 -13.47
CA SER A 125 11.05 54.59 -12.68
C SER A 125 10.20 53.67 -11.81
N THR A 126 9.13 54.18 -11.21
CA THR A 126 8.19 53.37 -10.40
C THR A 126 7.43 52.36 -11.25
N LEU A 127 7.00 52.74 -12.46
CA LEU A 127 6.34 51.82 -13.40
C LEU A 127 7.28 50.71 -13.88
N ALA A 128 8.54 51.03 -14.20
CA ALA A 128 9.53 50.04 -14.56
C ALA A 128 9.79 49.06 -13.41
N TYR A 129 9.95 49.57 -12.18
CA TYR A 129 10.07 48.74 -10.98
C TYR A 129 8.90 47.77 -10.82
N HIS A 130 7.65 48.22 -11.02
CA HIS A 130 6.49 47.34 -10.93
C HIS A 130 6.42 46.32 -12.07
N GLN A 131 6.82 46.68 -13.29
CA GLN A 131 6.90 45.73 -14.40
C GLN A 131 7.96 44.64 -14.13
N ASP A 132 9.12 45.01 -13.60
CA ASP A 132 10.17 44.07 -13.23
C ASP A 132 9.67 43.11 -12.13
N GLN A 133 9.00 43.64 -11.10
CA GLN A 133 8.37 42.82 -10.06
C GLN A 133 7.32 41.85 -10.61
N ILE A 134 6.53 42.26 -11.61
CA ILE A 134 5.56 41.36 -12.27
C ILE A 134 6.28 40.27 -13.07
N GLN A 135 7.38 40.60 -13.76
CA GLN A 135 8.17 39.63 -14.52
C GLN A 135 8.84 38.59 -13.60
N GLU A 136 9.30 38.99 -12.40
CA GLU A 136 9.85 38.06 -11.40
C GLU A 136 8.81 37.07 -10.85
N LEU A 137 7.52 37.41 -10.86
CA LEU A 137 6.46 36.51 -10.39
C LEU A 137 6.12 35.39 -11.39
N GLU A 138 6.39 35.59 -12.67
CA GLU A 138 6.09 34.60 -13.72
C GLU A 138 6.87 33.28 -13.57
N PRO A 139 8.20 33.25 -13.33
CA PRO A 139 8.93 32.01 -13.06
C PRO A 139 8.49 31.33 -11.76
N LEU A 140 8.01 32.10 -10.77
CA LEU A 140 7.47 31.52 -9.54
C LEU A 140 6.14 30.81 -9.80
N ARG A 141 5.27 31.40 -10.64
CA ARG A 141 4.03 30.76 -11.10
C ARG A 141 4.28 29.50 -11.91
N SER A 142 5.30 29.50 -12.79
CA SER A 142 5.65 28.28 -13.54
C SER A 142 6.19 27.20 -12.62
N ARG A 143 7.05 27.55 -11.66
CA ARG A 143 7.56 26.60 -10.66
C ARG A 143 6.44 26.03 -9.79
N LEU A 144 5.50 26.87 -9.36
CA LEU A 144 4.33 26.42 -8.61
C LEU A 144 3.51 25.40 -9.42
N ARG A 145 3.23 25.69 -10.69
CA ARG A 145 2.49 24.78 -11.59
C ARG A 145 3.18 23.42 -11.68
N THR A 146 4.49 23.39 -11.90
CA THR A 146 5.26 22.15 -11.96
C THR A 146 5.23 21.36 -10.65
N VAL A 147 5.38 22.04 -9.50
CA VAL A 147 5.29 21.38 -8.19
C VAL A 147 3.88 20.83 -7.95
N THR A 148 2.83 21.55 -8.34
CA THR A 148 1.45 21.07 -8.28
C THR A 148 1.28 19.80 -9.13
N GLU A 149 1.73 19.80 -10.37
CA GLU A 149 1.67 18.64 -11.27
C GLU A 149 2.47 17.43 -10.74
N GLU A 150 3.60 17.66 -10.06
CA GLU A 150 4.36 16.60 -9.41
C GLU A 150 3.65 16.03 -8.18
N CYS A 151 3.04 16.89 -7.36
CA CYS A 151 2.23 16.46 -6.22
C CYS A 151 1.03 15.64 -6.67
N ASP A 152 0.30 16.10 -7.70
CA ASP A 152 -0.86 15.40 -8.24
C ASP A 152 -0.46 14.01 -8.78
N ARG A 153 0.67 13.92 -9.50
CA ARG A 153 1.23 12.64 -9.95
C ARG A 153 1.54 11.69 -8.79
N LYS A 154 2.15 12.20 -7.70
CA LYS A 154 2.47 11.40 -6.51
C LYS A 154 1.20 10.93 -5.80
N ILE A 155 0.20 11.79 -5.67
CA ILE A 155 -1.10 11.45 -5.07
C ILE A 155 -1.76 10.35 -5.90
N GLN A 156 -1.80 10.50 -7.22
CA GLN A 156 -2.40 9.52 -8.11
C GLN A 156 -1.69 8.16 -8.02
N ALA A 157 -0.36 8.13 -8.08
CA ALA A 157 0.40 6.89 -7.95
C ALA A 157 0.15 6.18 -6.61
N CYS A 158 0.12 6.94 -5.51
CA CYS A 158 -0.20 6.41 -4.18
C CYS A 158 -1.63 5.84 -4.10
N CYS A 159 -2.59 6.51 -4.75
CA CYS A 159 -3.97 6.03 -4.83
C CYS A 159 -4.08 4.73 -5.64
N GLU A 160 -3.40 4.64 -6.78
CA GLU A 160 -3.40 3.45 -7.64
C GLU A 160 -2.78 2.24 -6.93
N GLU A 161 -1.66 2.43 -6.23
CA GLU A 161 -1.01 1.39 -5.43
C GLU A 161 -1.94 0.87 -4.33
N LYS A 162 -2.54 1.76 -3.54
CA LYS A 162 -3.51 1.39 -2.49
C LYS A 162 -4.72 0.67 -3.07
N GLN A 163 -5.23 1.10 -4.23
CA GLN A 163 -6.35 0.46 -4.88
C GLN A 163 -5.99 -0.97 -5.34
N ALA A 164 -4.78 -1.17 -5.86
CA ALA A 164 -4.27 -2.48 -6.22
C ALA A 164 -4.12 -3.40 -5.00
N GLU A 165 -3.56 -2.90 -3.90
CA GLU A 165 -3.42 -3.63 -2.63
C GLU A 165 -4.79 -4.04 -2.06
N ILE A 166 -5.75 -3.11 -2.01
CA ILE A 166 -7.12 -3.39 -1.57
C ILE A 166 -7.76 -4.47 -2.45
N GLY A 167 -7.52 -4.41 -3.77
CA GLY A 167 -7.97 -5.43 -4.72
C GLY A 167 -7.37 -6.81 -4.41
N ALA A 168 -6.06 -6.88 -4.19
CA ALA A 168 -5.37 -8.12 -3.84
C ALA A 168 -5.86 -8.72 -2.52
N LEU A 169 -5.94 -7.92 -1.46
CA LEU A 169 -6.44 -8.35 -0.15
C LEU A 169 -7.90 -8.82 -0.21
N LYS A 170 -8.73 -8.16 -1.02
CA LYS A 170 -10.12 -8.57 -1.21
C LYS A 170 -10.22 -9.95 -1.89
N ASN A 171 -9.37 -10.21 -2.88
CA ASN A 171 -9.32 -11.49 -3.57
C ASN A 171 -8.82 -12.60 -2.64
N GLU A 172 -7.76 -12.34 -1.87
CA GLU A 172 -7.23 -13.28 -0.88
C GLU A 172 -8.27 -13.60 0.19
N LYS A 173 -8.95 -12.59 0.74
CA LYS A 173 -10.06 -12.79 1.69
C LYS A 173 -11.13 -13.71 1.13
N GLN A 174 -11.54 -13.51 -0.12
CA GLN A 174 -12.53 -14.37 -0.76
C GLN A 174 -12.02 -15.81 -0.93
N GLN A 175 -10.75 -15.97 -1.27
CA GLN A 175 -10.13 -17.29 -1.40
C GLN A 175 -10.09 -18.02 -0.05
N LEU A 176 -9.62 -17.37 1.00
CA LEU A 176 -9.59 -17.92 2.36
C LEU A 176 -11.00 -18.28 2.87
N GLN A 177 -12.02 -17.50 2.52
CA GLN A 177 -13.41 -17.83 2.84
C GLN A 177 -13.86 -19.12 2.17
N LYS A 178 -13.55 -19.31 0.87
CA LYS A 178 -13.84 -20.57 0.16
C LYS A 178 -13.12 -21.76 0.78
N ASP A 179 -11.86 -21.58 1.16
CA ASP A 179 -11.06 -22.64 1.77
C ASP A 179 -11.60 -23.02 3.15
N LEU A 180 -12.01 -22.04 3.97
CA LEU A 180 -12.68 -22.29 5.24
C LEU A 180 -13.99 -23.05 5.06
N GLU A 181 -14.80 -22.71 4.05
CA GLU A 181 -16.02 -23.45 3.74
C GLU A 181 -15.73 -24.88 3.29
N ALA A 182 -14.72 -25.08 2.46
CA ALA A 182 -14.29 -26.40 2.02
C ALA A 182 -13.81 -27.26 3.21
N MET A 183 -13.01 -26.69 4.11
CA MET A 183 -12.53 -27.37 5.31
C MET A 183 -13.68 -27.73 6.25
N ARG A 184 -14.62 -26.81 6.51
CA ARG A 184 -15.83 -27.11 7.30
C ARG A 184 -16.68 -28.22 6.68
N LYS A 185 -16.77 -28.28 5.36
CA LYS A 185 -17.49 -29.37 4.67
C LYS A 185 -16.79 -30.72 4.89
N ARG A 186 -15.46 -30.76 4.79
CA ARG A 186 -14.67 -31.98 5.08
C ARG A 186 -14.79 -32.41 6.53
N GLU A 187 -14.72 -31.47 7.46
CA GLU A 187 -14.90 -31.73 8.89
C GLU A 187 -16.26 -32.37 9.18
N LYS A 188 -17.36 -31.79 8.65
CA LYS A 188 -18.70 -32.38 8.78
C LYS A 188 -18.78 -33.76 8.14
N ALA A 189 -18.18 -33.96 6.96
CA ALA A 189 -18.17 -35.27 6.31
C ALA A 189 -17.43 -36.31 7.16
N MET A 190 -16.29 -35.93 7.76
CA MET A 190 -15.53 -36.80 8.67
C MET A 190 -16.33 -37.10 9.93
N GLN A 191 -16.97 -36.09 10.54
CA GLN A 191 -17.81 -36.27 11.72
C GLN A 191 -18.93 -37.28 11.45
N ASN A 192 -19.61 -37.17 10.31
CA ASN A 192 -20.65 -38.12 9.93
C ASN A 192 -20.12 -39.56 9.81
N VAL A 193 -18.88 -39.74 9.32
CA VAL A 193 -18.23 -41.06 9.25
C VAL A 193 -17.90 -41.58 10.64
N LEU A 194 -17.40 -40.73 11.54
CA LEU A 194 -17.15 -41.08 12.94
C LEU A 194 -18.44 -41.52 13.64
N ASP A 195 -19.52 -40.75 13.49
CA ASP A 195 -20.82 -41.05 14.09
C ASP A 195 -21.37 -42.40 13.57
N ARG A 196 -21.24 -42.66 12.26
CA ARG A 196 -21.65 -43.93 11.65
C ARG A 196 -20.83 -45.11 12.18
N LEU A 197 -19.50 -44.97 12.24
CA LEU A 197 -18.62 -46.03 12.74
C LEU A 197 -18.87 -46.29 14.23
N GLN A 198 -19.13 -45.24 15.01
CA GLN A 198 -19.48 -45.38 16.42
C GLN A 198 -20.79 -46.17 16.61
N ALA A 199 -21.81 -45.89 15.79
CA ALA A 199 -23.07 -46.64 15.81
C ALA A 199 -22.87 -48.12 15.43
N GLU A 200 -22.14 -48.39 14.35
CA GLU A 200 -21.82 -49.76 13.91
C GLU A 200 -21.08 -50.53 15.02
N VAL A 201 -20.08 -49.91 15.64
CA VAL A 201 -19.35 -50.53 16.75
C VAL A 201 -20.28 -50.83 17.91
N SER A 202 -21.16 -49.90 18.32
CA SER A 202 -22.12 -50.16 19.39
C SER A 202 -23.09 -51.31 19.06
N ASP A 203 -23.54 -51.40 17.81
CA ASP A 203 -24.42 -52.47 17.36
C ASP A 203 -23.72 -53.83 17.40
N GLN A 204 -22.47 -53.90 16.93
CA GLN A 204 -21.64 -55.11 17.01
C GLN A 204 -21.40 -55.54 18.46
N TYR A 205 -21.16 -54.59 19.37
CA TYR A 205 -21.02 -54.89 20.80
C TYR A 205 -22.31 -55.47 21.40
N LEU A 206 -23.47 -54.96 20.99
CA LEU A 206 -24.77 -55.48 21.44
C LEU A 206 -24.98 -56.92 20.95
N LEU A 207 -24.77 -57.17 19.66
CA LEU A 207 -24.88 -58.51 19.08
C LEU A 207 -23.95 -59.52 19.77
N TYR A 208 -22.70 -59.14 20.03
CA TYR A 208 -21.75 -60.01 20.74
C TYR A 208 -22.21 -60.33 22.16
N ARG A 209 -22.83 -59.36 22.85
CA ARG A 209 -23.37 -59.56 24.20
C ARG A 209 -24.55 -60.53 24.18
N GLU A 210 -25.49 -60.36 23.25
CA GLU A 210 -26.65 -61.24 23.09
C GLU A 210 -26.22 -62.67 22.77
N GLU A 211 -25.27 -62.84 21.84
CA GLU A 211 -24.64 -64.14 21.52
C GLU A 211 -24.00 -64.78 22.74
N ARG A 212 -23.26 -63.99 23.54
CA ARG A 212 -22.63 -64.48 24.77
C ARG A 212 -23.69 -64.96 25.77
N ASP A 213 -24.78 -64.23 25.93
CA ASP A 213 -25.84 -64.58 26.87
C ASP A 213 -26.63 -65.81 26.39
N ALA A 214 -26.89 -65.95 25.08
CA ALA A 214 -27.44 -67.15 24.47
C ALA A 214 -26.54 -68.38 24.70
N ARG A 215 -25.22 -68.25 24.51
CA ARG A 215 -24.26 -69.34 24.78
C ARG A 215 -24.24 -69.76 26.24
N LYS A 216 -24.27 -68.81 27.19
CA LYS A 216 -24.37 -69.15 28.62
C LYS A 216 -25.64 -69.93 28.92
N LEU A 217 -26.77 -69.52 28.34
CA LEU A 217 -28.04 -70.21 28.51
C LEU A 217 -27.98 -71.64 27.97
N LEU A 218 -27.41 -71.83 26.77
CA LEU A 218 -27.21 -73.16 26.18
C LEU A 218 -26.29 -74.05 27.02
N ILE A 219 -25.18 -73.51 27.53
CA ILE A 219 -24.28 -74.24 28.44
C ILE A 219 -25.01 -74.64 29.72
N TRP A 220 -25.81 -73.73 30.28
CA TRP A 220 -26.61 -74.03 31.48
C TRP A 220 -27.61 -75.15 31.21
N GLN A 221 -28.36 -75.09 30.09
CA GLN A 221 -29.29 -76.14 29.68
C GLN A 221 -28.58 -77.48 29.45
N LEU A 222 -27.43 -77.48 28.76
CA LEU A 222 -26.63 -78.68 28.51
C LEU A 222 -26.15 -79.31 29.84
N ASN A 223 -25.66 -78.49 30.77
CA ASN A 223 -25.20 -78.96 32.07
C ASN A 223 -26.35 -79.52 32.91
N ASP A 224 -27.55 -78.96 32.81
CA ASP A 224 -28.74 -79.46 33.49
C ASP A 224 -29.13 -80.85 32.94
N LEU A 225 -29.20 -80.99 31.61
CA LEU A 225 -29.44 -82.26 30.93
C LEU A 225 -28.37 -83.31 31.25
N THR A 226 -27.09 -82.91 31.26
CA THR A 226 -25.98 -83.80 31.60
C THR A 226 -26.03 -84.24 33.07
N ARG A 227 -26.43 -83.34 33.98
CA ARG A 227 -26.64 -83.70 35.39
C ARG A 227 -27.79 -84.69 35.57
N ASP A 228 -28.78 -84.64 34.68
CA ASP A 228 -29.89 -85.58 34.69
C ASP A 228 -29.52 -86.92 34.04
N SER A 229 -28.68 -86.93 32.99
CA SER A 229 -28.18 -88.17 32.37
C SER A 229 -27.08 -88.88 33.18
N VAL A 230 -26.21 -88.14 33.89
CA VAL A 230 -25.17 -88.72 34.77
C VAL A 230 -25.77 -89.39 36.02
N LYS A 231 -27.03 -89.10 36.35
CA LYS A 231 -27.76 -89.88 37.35
C LYS A 231 -28.25 -91.24 36.82
N GLU A 232 -28.16 -91.50 35.51
CA GLU A 232 -28.65 -92.73 34.86
C GLU A 232 -27.57 -93.63 34.22
N GLU A 233 -26.30 -93.22 34.09
CA GLU A 233 -25.28 -94.05 33.40
C GLU A 233 -24.09 -94.49 34.27
N ASP A 234 -23.93 -95.82 34.36
CA ASP A 234 -22.81 -96.59 34.93
C ASP A 234 -21.53 -96.49 34.06
N PRO A 235 -20.31 -96.50 34.62
CA PRO A 235 -19.09 -96.23 33.85
C PRO A 235 -18.52 -97.51 33.24
N ALA A 236 -18.83 -97.80 31.98
CA ALA A 236 -18.17 -98.86 31.24
C ALA A 236 -18.05 -98.56 29.75
N ASP A 237 -17.08 -97.73 29.35
CA ASP A 237 -16.53 -97.88 28.01
C ASP A 237 -15.05 -97.44 27.91
N LYS A 238 -14.16 -98.41 27.77
CA LYS A 238 -12.70 -98.23 27.67
C LYS A 238 -12.15 -98.62 26.29
N ASN A 239 -13.01 -99.01 25.34
CA ASN A 239 -12.57 -99.44 24.01
C ASN A 239 -12.62 -98.34 22.94
N THR A 240 -13.32 -97.23 23.18
CA THR A 240 -13.40 -96.07 22.25
C THR A 240 -12.17 -95.15 22.30
N ILE A 241 -11.34 -95.28 23.35
CA ILE A 241 -10.19 -94.40 23.63
C ILE A 241 -9.01 -94.67 22.69
N SER A 242 -8.89 -95.91 22.18
CA SER A 242 -7.75 -96.34 21.37
C SER A 242 -7.71 -95.70 19.98
N GLU A 243 -8.86 -95.64 19.30
CA GLU A 243 -8.95 -95.04 17.95
C GLU A 243 -8.82 -93.52 18.00
N ASP A 244 -9.37 -92.89 19.04
CA ASP A 244 -9.28 -91.45 19.30
C ASP A 244 -7.85 -91.01 19.64
N LEU A 245 -7.05 -91.85 20.31
CA LEU A 245 -5.65 -91.55 20.62
C LEU A 245 -4.79 -91.39 19.36
N VAL A 246 -5.02 -92.21 18.33
CA VAL A 246 -4.28 -92.16 17.06
C VAL A 246 -4.68 -90.92 16.26
N GLY A 247 -5.98 -90.62 16.19
CA GLY A 247 -6.50 -89.39 15.56
C GLY A 247 -5.95 -88.13 16.23
N LEU A 248 -5.95 -88.11 17.57
CA LEU A 248 -5.39 -87.03 18.37
C LEU A 248 -3.88 -86.86 18.12
N GLN A 249 -3.13 -87.95 17.99
CA GLN A 249 -1.70 -87.89 17.70
C GLN A 249 -1.40 -87.31 16.30
N ILE A 250 -2.22 -87.64 15.30
CA ILE A 250 -2.11 -87.08 13.94
C ILE A 250 -2.47 -85.59 13.95
N ALA A 251 -3.59 -85.20 14.59
CA ALA A 251 -4.00 -83.81 14.72
C ALA A 251 -2.93 -82.97 15.45
N LEU A 252 -2.33 -83.52 16.51
CA LEU A 252 -1.25 -82.87 17.25
C LEU A 252 -0.01 -82.65 16.37
N LYS A 253 0.37 -83.62 15.53
CA LYS A 253 1.46 -83.45 14.55
C LYS A 253 1.14 -82.35 13.53
N VAL A 254 -0.09 -82.29 13.03
CA VAL A 254 -0.52 -81.25 12.08
C VAL A 254 -0.48 -79.87 12.74
N CYS A 255 -1.07 -79.72 13.94
CA CYS A 255 -1.04 -78.46 14.70
C CYS A 255 0.38 -77.98 15.02
N ARG A 256 1.30 -78.90 15.32
CA ARG A 256 2.72 -78.54 15.52
C ARG A 256 3.37 -78.05 14.24
N GLY A 257 3.09 -78.70 13.10
CA GLY A 257 3.57 -78.27 11.79
C GLY A 257 3.05 -76.88 11.39
N ASP A 258 1.77 -76.62 11.62
CA ASP A 258 1.18 -75.33 11.28
C ASP A 258 1.63 -74.22 12.24
N LEU A 259 1.87 -74.54 13.52
CA LEU A 259 2.51 -73.61 14.45
C LEU A 259 3.91 -73.23 13.99
N THR A 260 4.73 -74.19 13.55
CA THR A 260 6.07 -73.89 13.02
C THR A 260 6.01 -73.03 11.77
N LYS A 261 5.09 -73.29 10.85
CA LYS A 261 4.90 -72.45 9.65
C LYS A 261 4.49 -71.02 10.01
N ALA A 262 3.51 -70.86 10.90
CA ALA A 262 3.07 -69.54 11.36
C ALA A 262 4.21 -68.78 12.08
N GLN A 263 5.06 -69.49 12.83
CA GLN A 263 6.24 -68.91 13.45
C GLN A 263 7.27 -68.46 12.41
N GLU A 264 7.53 -69.26 11.37
CA GLU A 264 8.43 -68.90 10.26
C GLU A 264 7.92 -67.68 9.48
N GLU A 265 6.62 -67.63 9.18
CA GLU A 265 5.98 -66.47 8.53
C GLU A 265 6.06 -65.20 9.38
N LEU A 266 5.87 -65.31 10.70
CA LEU A 266 5.99 -64.18 11.62
C LEU A 266 7.43 -63.68 11.73
N VAL A 267 8.41 -64.58 11.74
CA VAL A 267 9.84 -64.23 11.70
C VAL A 267 10.17 -63.52 10.38
N LYS A 268 9.67 -64.02 9.25
CA LYS A 268 9.86 -63.41 7.94
C LYS A 268 9.23 -62.02 7.87
N PHE A 269 7.98 -61.88 8.29
CA PHE A 269 7.27 -60.59 8.35
C PHE A 269 8.00 -59.59 9.26
N LYS A 270 8.48 -60.05 10.42
CA LYS A 270 9.28 -59.20 11.33
C LYS A 270 10.59 -58.78 10.67
N ALA A 271 11.30 -59.66 9.98
CA ALA A 271 12.53 -59.30 9.28
C ALA A 271 12.28 -58.28 8.15
N GLU A 272 11.17 -58.42 7.41
CA GLU A 272 10.83 -57.55 6.28
C GLU A 272 10.29 -56.18 6.73
N HIS A 273 9.53 -56.11 7.82
CA HIS A 273 8.79 -54.90 8.19
C HIS A 273 9.26 -54.20 9.45
N TRP A 274 10.03 -54.86 10.32
CA TRP A 274 10.44 -54.27 11.60
C TRP A 274 11.49 -53.17 11.44
N ASP A 275 12.43 -53.31 10.50
CA ASP A 275 13.55 -52.34 10.33
C ASP A 275 13.31 -51.34 9.19
N VAL A 276 12.45 -51.65 8.22
CA VAL A 276 12.34 -50.88 6.97
C VAL A 276 11.41 -49.67 7.08
N VAL A 277 10.30 -49.79 7.81
CA VAL A 277 9.25 -48.75 7.82
C VAL A 277 9.54 -47.64 8.84
N PRO A 278 10.05 -47.92 10.06
CA PRO A 278 10.42 -46.85 10.99
C PRO A 278 11.69 -46.12 10.56
N ARG A 279 12.75 -46.84 10.17
CA ARG A 279 14.06 -46.25 9.93
C ARG A 279 14.10 -45.34 8.70
N ARG A 280 13.45 -45.75 7.60
CA ARG A 280 13.32 -44.93 6.39
C ARG A 280 12.59 -43.61 6.66
N ASN A 281 11.58 -43.64 7.53
CA ASN A 281 10.85 -42.42 7.93
C ASN A 281 11.70 -41.54 8.85
N TRP A 282 12.51 -42.13 9.73
CA TRP A 282 13.47 -41.40 10.56
C TRP A 282 14.58 -40.76 9.75
N ASP A 283 15.14 -41.47 8.76
CA ASP A 283 16.21 -40.96 7.91
C ASP A 283 15.71 -39.80 7.04
N THR A 284 14.55 -39.94 6.41
CA THR A 284 13.92 -38.85 5.63
C THR A 284 13.52 -37.65 6.49
N LEU A 285 13.01 -37.89 7.71
CA LEU A 285 12.71 -36.82 8.66
C LEU A 285 13.99 -36.12 9.13
N THR A 286 15.07 -36.87 9.35
CA THR A 286 16.37 -36.31 9.76
C THR A 286 16.97 -35.47 8.65
N GLU A 287 16.94 -35.94 7.41
CA GLU A 287 17.42 -35.21 6.23
C GLU A 287 16.67 -33.89 6.05
N THR A 288 15.33 -33.92 6.04
CA THR A 288 14.50 -32.71 5.94
C THR A 288 14.73 -31.74 7.11
N HIS A 289 14.92 -32.25 8.33
CA HIS A 289 15.24 -31.42 9.49
C HIS A 289 16.61 -30.73 9.33
N THR A 290 17.65 -31.48 8.92
CA THR A 290 18.98 -30.91 8.70
C THR A 290 18.99 -29.87 7.58
N GLN A 291 18.25 -30.11 6.49
CA GLN A 291 18.08 -29.15 5.40
C GLN A 291 17.40 -27.87 5.87
N THR A 292 16.32 -27.99 6.64
CA THR A 292 15.59 -26.84 7.20
C THR A 292 16.47 -26.02 8.14
N LEU A 293 17.28 -26.68 8.97
CA LEU A 293 18.25 -26.01 9.84
C LEU A 293 19.31 -25.23 9.05
N LEU A 294 19.77 -25.78 7.93
CA LEU A 294 20.75 -25.11 7.07
C LEU A 294 20.15 -23.88 6.38
N GLN A 295 18.89 -23.96 5.94
CA GLN A 295 18.14 -22.81 5.40
C GLN A 295 17.95 -21.73 6.45
N LEU A 296 17.58 -22.09 7.68
CA LEU A 296 17.44 -21.12 8.79
C LEU A 296 18.76 -20.41 9.10
N LYS A 297 19.89 -21.13 9.13
CA LYS A 297 21.21 -20.53 9.34
C LYS A 297 21.59 -19.57 8.20
N THR A 298 21.25 -19.92 6.97
CA THR A 298 21.51 -19.06 5.80
C THR A 298 20.69 -17.77 5.90
N LEU A 299 19.38 -17.88 6.12
CA LEU A 299 18.49 -16.74 6.30
C LEU A 299 18.88 -15.86 7.50
N GLN A 300 19.35 -16.47 8.59
CA GLN A 300 19.86 -15.72 9.73
C GLN A 300 21.13 -14.92 9.36
N GLY A 301 22.05 -15.52 8.59
CA GLY A 301 23.22 -14.81 8.06
C GLY A 301 22.85 -13.65 7.15
N ASP A 302 21.89 -13.86 6.23
CA ASP A 302 21.38 -12.82 5.33
C ASP A 302 20.72 -11.68 6.12
N PHE A 303 19.95 -12.01 7.16
CA PHE A 303 19.34 -11.03 8.05
C PHE A 303 20.39 -10.20 8.80
N ASP A 304 21.42 -10.86 9.36
CA ASP A 304 22.52 -10.19 10.05
C ASP A 304 23.32 -9.29 9.09
N GLN A 305 23.48 -9.70 7.83
CA GLN A 305 24.10 -8.88 6.79
C GLN A 305 23.23 -7.66 6.47
N LEU A 306 21.94 -7.86 6.20
CA LEU A 306 21.01 -6.76 5.90
C LEU A 306 20.95 -5.74 7.04
N LYS A 307 21.00 -6.22 8.28
CA LYS A 307 21.05 -5.35 9.46
C LYS A 307 22.31 -4.49 9.47
N LYS A 308 23.49 -5.05 9.16
CA LYS A 308 24.73 -4.29 9.03
C LYS A 308 24.63 -3.25 7.91
N GLU A 309 24.14 -3.63 6.74
CA GLU A 309 23.96 -2.69 5.62
C GLU A 309 23.02 -1.53 6.02
N TYR A 310 21.91 -1.83 6.69
CA TYR A 310 20.99 -0.82 7.21
C TYR A 310 21.67 0.11 8.23
N ASP A 311 22.41 -0.45 9.19
CA ASP A 311 23.14 0.33 10.20
C ASP A 311 24.17 1.25 9.52
N THR A 312 24.90 0.77 8.50
CA THR A 312 25.84 1.62 7.74
C THR A 312 25.13 2.73 6.96
N LEU A 313 23.97 2.45 6.36
CA LEU A 313 23.20 3.47 5.64
C LEU A 313 22.65 4.53 6.60
N LEU A 314 22.24 4.12 7.79
CA LEU A 314 21.81 5.01 8.87
C LEU A 314 22.97 5.89 9.35
N GLU A 315 24.16 5.34 9.52
CA GLU A 315 25.38 6.09 9.84
C GLU A 315 25.73 7.11 8.73
N LEU A 316 25.62 6.73 7.45
CA LEU A 316 25.85 7.65 6.34
C LEU A 316 24.81 8.77 6.31
N HIS A 317 23.53 8.46 6.51
CA HIS A 317 22.46 9.47 6.55
C HIS A 317 22.67 10.45 7.72
N THR A 318 22.95 9.95 8.91
CA THR A 318 23.22 10.79 10.08
C THR A 318 24.46 11.66 9.86
N ARG A 319 25.54 11.11 9.30
CA ARG A 319 26.74 11.88 8.92
C ARG A 319 26.44 12.95 7.86
N SER A 320 25.65 12.65 6.84
CA SER A 320 25.25 13.60 5.81
C SER A 320 24.38 14.72 6.37
N SER A 321 23.48 14.40 7.31
CA SER A 321 22.68 15.38 8.03
C SER A 321 23.56 16.33 8.85
N MET A 322 24.57 15.80 9.55
CA MET A 322 25.53 16.60 10.32
C MET A 322 26.46 17.44 9.43
N GLN A 323 26.80 16.96 8.23
CA GLN A 323 27.59 17.72 7.25
C GLN A 323 26.77 18.85 6.60
N ASN A 324 25.49 18.64 6.32
CA ASN A 324 24.60 19.69 5.80
C ASN A 324 24.36 20.79 6.85
N GLU A 325 24.23 20.45 8.14
CA GLU A 325 24.14 21.47 9.20
C GLU A 325 25.48 22.19 9.46
N GLY A 326 26.61 21.58 9.11
CA GLY A 326 27.94 22.23 9.17
C GLY A 326 28.28 23.11 7.97
N GLN A 327 27.68 22.87 6.80
CA GLN A 327 27.90 23.67 5.59
C GLN A 327 27.05 24.95 5.53
N ASP A 328 25.98 25.06 6.32
CA ASP A 328 25.23 26.31 6.49
C ASP A 328 25.97 27.36 7.36
N SER A 329 27.21 27.07 7.81
CA SER A 329 28.04 28.03 8.57
C SER A 329 29.43 28.32 7.99
N ILE A 330 29.85 27.73 6.85
CA ILE A 330 31.16 28.03 6.25
C ILE A 330 31.06 28.05 4.72
N GLY A 331 31.20 29.24 4.11
CA GLY A 331 31.75 29.35 2.77
C GLY A 331 31.15 30.40 1.84
N VAL A 332 31.30 31.68 2.16
CA VAL A 332 31.46 32.74 1.14
C VAL A 332 32.79 32.49 0.40
N GLN A 333 32.76 32.67 -0.94
CA GLN A 333 33.86 32.89 -1.91
C GLN A 333 34.58 31.70 -2.60
N GLU A 334 34.40 31.68 -3.94
CA GLU A 334 35.37 31.30 -4.99
C GLU A 334 36.67 32.13 -4.89
N PRO A 335 37.86 31.69 -5.40
CA PRO A 335 38.06 31.40 -6.83
C PRO A 335 39.17 30.38 -7.26
N LEU A 336 39.10 29.99 -8.55
CA LEU A 336 40.16 29.69 -9.55
C LEU A 336 41.25 28.62 -9.32
N GLY A 337 41.18 27.55 -10.13
CA GLY A 337 42.22 27.11 -11.09
C GLY A 337 43.40 26.25 -10.61
N GLU A 338 43.47 24.97 -11.04
CA GLU A 338 44.52 24.44 -11.93
C GLU A 338 44.35 22.94 -12.23
N VAL A 339 44.91 22.56 -13.39
CA VAL A 339 44.81 21.29 -14.11
C VAL A 339 45.79 20.26 -13.53
N SER A 340 45.39 18.98 -13.44
CA SER A 340 46.34 17.88 -13.64
C SER A 340 45.66 16.60 -14.15
N SER A 341 46.41 15.91 -15.00
CA SER A 341 46.05 14.86 -15.95
C SER A 341 46.52 13.48 -15.45
N MET A 342 46.09 12.42 -16.16
CA MET A 342 46.53 11.01 -16.11
C MET A 342 45.96 10.18 -14.93
N LYS A 343 45.56 8.91 -15.04
CA LYS A 343 45.61 7.80 -16.03
C LYS A 343 44.46 6.87 -15.61
N GLY A 344 43.64 6.30 -16.49
CA GLY A 344 43.98 5.10 -17.28
C GLY A 344 43.67 3.81 -16.51
N SER A 345 42.55 3.15 -16.82
CA SER A 345 42.50 1.68 -17.00
C SER A 345 41.17 1.21 -17.57
N GLN A 346 41.19 0.90 -18.87
CA GLN A 346 40.31 -0.06 -19.52
C GLN A 346 40.81 -1.47 -19.22
N GLY A 347 39.88 -2.41 -19.04
CA GLY A 347 40.13 -3.86 -19.08
C GLY A 347 38.82 -4.62 -18.91
N ASN A 348 38.11 -4.86 -20.02
CA ASN A 348 37.78 -6.17 -20.62
C ASN A 348 36.89 -7.07 -19.75
N ARG A 349 35.63 -7.30 -20.17
CA ARG A 349 35.21 -8.39 -21.09
C ARG A 349 35.63 -9.77 -20.56
N ASP A 350 34.64 -10.56 -20.17
CA ASP A 350 34.36 -11.84 -20.81
C ASP A 350 32.88 -12.18 -20.67
N GLY A 351 32.28 -12.51 -21.82
CA GLY A 351 31.03 -13.26 -21.90
C GLY A 351 31.33 -14.75 -22.09
N LEU A 352 30.29 -15.50 -22.47
CA LEU A 352 30.20 -16.96 -22.70
C LEU A 352 29.80 -17.71 -21.39
N HIS A 353 28.80 -18.57 -21.35
CA HIS A 353 28.08 -19.30 -22.39
C HIS A 353 26.67 -19.68 -21.92
N SER A 354 25.77 -19.71 -22.89
CA SER A 354 24.48 -20.39 -22.84
C SER A 354 24.70 -21.90 -22.80
N GLU A 355 23.97 -22.63 -21.96
CA GLU A 355 23.73 -24.04 -22.23
C GLU A 355 22.32 -24.44 -21.76
N GLN A 356 21.53 -24.80 -22.76
CA GLN A 356 20.18 -25.29 -22.69
C GLN A 356 20.26 -26.79 -22.94
N THR A 357 19.88 -27.62 -21.97
CA THR A 357 19.64 -29.05 -22.23
C THR A 357 18.31 -29.45 -21.62
N ARG A 358 17.31 -29.58 -22.51
CA ARG A 358 16.18 -30.50 -22.36
C ARG A 358 16.71 -31.93 -22.36
N GLN A 359 16.20 -32.81 -21.52
CA GLN A 359 15.46 -34.01 -21.98
C GLN A 359 14.88 -34.82 -20.81
N HIS A 360 13.74 -35.43 -21.15
CA HIS A 360 12.90 -36.35 -20.39
C HIS A 360 13.62 -37.67 -20.03
N GLN A 361 13.30 -38.21 -18.85
CA GLN A 361 12.55 -39.46 -18.72
C GLN A 361 11.91 -39.57 -17.34
#